data_AF-A0A0B1RY80-F1
#
_entry.id   AF-A0A0B1RY80-F1
#
_cell.length_a   1.000
_cell.length_b   1.000
_cell.length_c   1.000
_cell.angle_alpha   90.00
_cell.angle_beta   90.00
_cell.angle_gamma   90.00
#
_symmetry.space_group_name_H-M   'P 1'
#
loop_
_entity.id
_entity.type
_entity.pdbx_description
1 polymer ?
#
loop_
_entity_poly.entity_id
_entity_poly.type
_entity_poly.pdbx_seq_one_letter_code
_entity_poly.pdbx_strand_id
1 'polypeptide(L)' 'MLLYGFTVLLLLNVFTEEASGEACMNIAPNEECDAMWDKDKCNSNLEYAKQYCRESCFLCEGMDPSLRE' A
#
# COMPACT_ATOMS: atom_id res chain seq x y z
N MET A 1 -1.65 -37.59 -23.70
CA MET A 1 -2.75 -36.59 -23.56
C MET A 1 -2.78 -35.94 -22.18
N LEU A 2 -2.41 -36.64 -21.09
CA LEU A 2 -2.33 -36.06 -19.72
C LEU A 2 -1.22 -35.01 -19.55
N LEU A 3 -0.08 -35.13 -20.24
CA LEU A 3 1.06 -34.19 -20.15
C LEU A 3 0.69 -32.75 -20.54
N TYR A 4 -0.17 -32.57 -21.54
CA TYR A 4 -0.62 -31.24 -21.98
C TYR A 4 -1.54 -30.56 -20.94
N GLY A 5 -2.31 -31.35 -20.18
CA GLY A 5 -3.16 -30.80 -19.11
C GLY A 5 -2.33 -30.22 -17.96
N PHE A 6 -1.25 -30.91 -17.57
CA PHE A 6 -0.32 -30.43 -16.54
C PHE A 6 0.42 -29.17 -16.97
N THR A 7 0.83 -29.05 -18.24
CA THR A 7 1.50 -27.84 -18.73
C THR A 7 0.57 -26.62 -18.75
N VAL A 8 -0.72 -26.80 -19.03
CA VAL A 8 -1.70 -25.70 -19.00
C VAL A 8 -1.99 -25.26 -17.56
N LEU A 9 -2.08 -26.21 -16.62
CA LEU A 9 -2.26 -25.92 -15.19
C LEU A 9 -1.07 -25.16 -14.59
N LEU A 10 0.16 -25.51 -14.99
CA LEU A 10 1.36 -24.79 -14.53
C LEU A 10 1.44 -23.35 -15.08
N LEU A 11 0.96 -23.12 -16.30
CA LEU A 11 0.92 -21.77 -16.88
C LEU A 11 -0.12 -20.87 -16.20
N LEU A 12 -1.25 -21.40 -15.77
CA LEU A 12 -2.29 -20.60 -15.09
C LEU A 12 -1.83 -20.08 -13.71
N ASN A 13 -1.05 -20.87 -12.96
CA ASN A 13 -0.53 -20.46 -11.65
C ASN A 13 0.55 -19.35 -11.73
N VAL A 14 1.15 -19.12 -12.90
CA VAL A 14 2.14 -18.04 -13.10
C VAL A 14 1.49 -16.67 -13.29
N PHE A 15 0.24 -16.60 -13.75
CA PHE A 15 -0.45 -15.33 -14.02
C PHE A 15 -1.32 -14.84 -12.86
N THR A 16 -1.41 -15.59 -11.78
CA THR A 16 -2.12 -15.20 -10.56
C THR A 16 -1.13 -14.95 -9.44
N GLU A 17 -0.15 -14.07 -9.67
CA GLU A 17 0.39 -13.26 -8.59
C GLU A 17 -0.71 -12.26 -8.24
N GLU A 18 -1.65 -12.72 -7.42
CA GLU A 18 -2.51 -11.86 -6.64
C GLU A 18 -1.59 -11.02 -5.75
N ALA A 19 -1.23 -9.85 -6.28
CA ALA A 19 -0.73 -8.72 -5.50
C ALA A 19 -1.83 -8.37 -4.50
N SER A 20 -1.89 -9.14 -3.41
CA SER A 20 -2.55 -8.79 -2.16
C SER A 20 -1.75 -7.67 -1.51
N GLY A 21 -1.53 -6.58 -2.25
CA GLY A 21 -1.11 -5.32 -1.69
C GLY A 21 -2.38 -4.70 -1.12
N GLU A 22 -2.49 -4.68 0.21
CA GLU A 22 -3.46 -3.83 0.86
C GLU A 22 -3.35 -2.43 0.25
N ALA A 23 -4.47 -1.89 -0.27
CA ALA A 23 -4.45 -0.59 -0.92
C ALA A 23 -3.92 0.44 0.09
N CYS A 24 -2.79 1.06 -0.24
CA CYS A 24 -2.20 2.03 0.66
C CYS A 24 -2.93 3.36 0.50
N MET A 25 -3.81 3.65 1.46
CA MET A 25 -4.64 4.84 1.49
C MET A 25 -4.85 5.29 2.93
N ASN A 26 -5.26 6.54 3.10
CA ASN A 26 -5.75 7.01 4.39
C ASN A 26 -7.08 6.30 4.74
N ILE A 27 -7.14 5.79 5.97
CA ILE A 27 -8.37 5.26 6.57
C ILE A 27 -9.10 6.38 7.31
N ALA A 28 -8.36 7.28 7.96
CA ALA A 28 -8.90 8.49 8.56
C ALA A 28 -9.19 9.56 7.47
N PRO A 29 -9.99 10.60 7.79
CA PRO A 29 -10.26 11.68 6.86
C PRO A 29 -8.97 12.35 6.37
N ASN A 30 -8.87 12.65 5.08
CA ASN A 30 -7.69 13.28 4.49
C ASN A 30 -7.31 14.59 5.20
N GLU A 31 -8.28 15.43 5.56
CA GLU A 31 -8.02 16.67 6.31
C GLU A 31 -7.23 16.43 7.60
N GLU A 32 -7.52 15.33 8.31
CA GLU A 32 -6.84 14.98 9.55
C GLU A 32 -5.41 14.48 9.28
N CYS A 33 -5.26 13.58 8.31
CA CYS A 33 -3.98 12.99 7.94
C CYS A 33 -3.03 14.04 7.31
N ASP A 34 -3.58 14.96 6.52
CA ASP A 34 -2.85 16.08 5.95
C ASP A 34 -2.41 17.06 7.04
N ALA A 35 -3.28 17.36 8.01
CA ALA A 35 -2.91 18.16 9.17
C ALA A 35 -1.85 17.49 10.05
N MET A 36 -1.74 16.15 10.04
CA MET A 36 -0.64 15.46 10.71
C MET A 36 0.69 15.63 9.96
N TRP A 37 0.68 15.55 8.64
CA TRP A 37 1.86 15.83 7.82
C TRP A 37 2.31 17.28 8.01
N ASP A 38 1.41 18.25 7.84
CA ASP A 38 1.73 19.68 7.87
C ASP A 38 2.25 20.15 9.24
N LYS A 39 1.98 19.39 10.30
CA LYS A 39 2.43 19.67 11.68
C LYS A 39 3.60 18.80 12.12
N ASP A 40 4.24 18.07 11.20
CA ASP A 40 5.34 17.12 11.47
C ASP A 40 4.99 16.03 12.50
N LYS A 41 3.70 15.67 12.61
CA LYS A 41 3.19 14.72 13.60
C LYS A 41 3.22 13.27 13.14
N CYS A 42 3.50 12.99 11.87
CA CYS A 42 3.62 11.63 11.35
C CYS A 42 4.64 10.79 12.15
N ASN A 43 5.76 11.39 12.56
CA ASN A 43 6.78 10.71 13.37
C ASN A 43 6.45 10.71 14.87
N SER A 44 5.87 11.80 15.38
CA SER A 44 5.50 11.91 16.80
C SER A 44 4.32 11.01 17.19
N ASN A 45 3.49 10.62 16.22
CA ASN A 45 2.36 9.71 16.42
C ASN A 45 2.37 8.59 15.37
N LEU A 46 3.52 7.92 15.26
CA LEU A 46 3.81 6.93 14.22
C LEU A 46 2.84 5.75 14.19
N GLU A 47 2.39 5.25 15.35
CA GLU A 47 1.42 4.15 15.41
C GLU A 47 0.09 4.54 14.76
N TYR A 48 -0.41 5.75 15.07
CA TYR A 48 -1.61 6.27 14.44
C TYR A 48 -1.41 6.50 12.94
N ALA A 49 -0.27 7.09 12.55
CA ALA A 49 0.05 7.34 11.15
C ALA A 49 0.10 6.03 10.32
N LYS A 50 0.74 4.98 10.85
CA LYS A 50 0.80 3.65 10.22
C LYS A 50 -0.57 2.99 10.10
N GLN A 51 -1.46 3.22 11.05
CA GLN A 51 -2.76 2.59 11.05
C GLN A 51 -3.77 3.35 10.17
N TYR A 52 -3.75 4.68 10.18
CA TYR A 52 -4.83 5.49 9.61
C TYR A 52 -4.42 6.48 8.52
N CYS A 53 -3.16 6.87 8.45
CA CYS A 53 -2.70 7.97 7.58
C CYS A 53 -1.50 7.57 6.72
N ARG A 54 -1.45 6.31 6.26
CA ARG A 54 -0.27 5.75 5.58
C ARG A 54 0.10 6.53 4.32
N GLU A 55 -0.90 7.00 3.57
CA GLU A 55 -0.72 7.76 2.34
C GLU A 55 -0.19 9.17 2.63
N SER A 56 -0.91 9.99 3.42
CA SER A 56 -0.45 11.36 3.71
C SER A 56 0.88 11.42 4.46
N CYS A 57 1.21 10.39 5.25
CA CYS A 57 2.47 10.31 5.98
C CYS A 57 3.59 9.54 5.23
N PHE A 58 3.40 9.16 3.95
CA PHE A 58 4.41 8.45 3.14
C PHE A 58 4.93 7.16 3.78
N LEU A 59 4.04 6.41 4.43
CA LEU A 59 4.34 5.12 5.06
C LEU A 59 3.98 3.92 4.17
N CYS A 60 3.50 4.19 2.95
CA CYS A 60 3.31 3.17 1.93
C CYS A 60 4.65 2.66 1.41
N GLU A 61 4.75 1.36 1.16
CA GLU A 61 5.92 0.80 0.47
C GLU A 61 6.06 1.41 -0.93
N GLY A 62 7.24 1.95 -1.24
CA GLY A 62 7.55 2.53 -2.55
C GLY A 62 7.05 3.96 -2.77
N MET A 63 6.52 4.64 -1.75
CA MET A 63 6.23 6.08 -1.84
C MET A 63 7.45 6.93 -1.51
N ASP A 64 7.75 7.92 -2.37
CA ASP A 64 8.75 8.95 -2.11
C ASP A 64 8.08 10.21 -1.52
N PRO A 65 8.49 10.69 -0.33
CA PRO A 65 7.96 11.91 0.27
C PRO A 65 8.15 13.17 -0.57
N SER A 66 8.99 13.16 -1.61
CA SER A 66 9.17 14.30 -2.53
C SER A 66 8.02 14.51 -3.52
N LEU A 67 7.03 13.61 -3.59
CA LEU A 67 5.95 13.65 -4.59
C LEU A 67 4.70 14.42 -4.15
N ARG A 68 4.66 14.95 -2.92
CA ARG A 68 3.60 15.88 -2.45
C ARG A 68 3.95 17.31 -2.87
N GLU A 69 3.71 17.64 -4.14
CA GLU A 69 3.84 19.02 -4.65
C GLU A 69 2.70 19.93 -4.19
#